data_AF-A0AAE0KQY6-F1
#
_entry.id   AF-A0AAE0KQY6-F1
#
_cell.length_a   1.000
_cell.length_b   1.000
_cell.length_c   1.000
_cell.angle_alpha   90.00
_cell.angle_beta   90.00
_cell.angle_gamma   90.00
#
_symmetry.space_group_name_H-M   'P 1'
#
loop_
_entity.id
_entity.type
_entity.pdbx_description
1 polymer ?
#
loop_
_entity_poly.entity_id
_entity_poly.type
_entity_poly.pdbx_seq_one_letter_code
_entity_poly.pdbx_strand_id
1 'polypeptide(L)'
;DGALYSIGWLCEKLKITKPYTEALEEMLMSHVLPEFQNPHGHIRAKAAWVSGQYADIKFKNPQNFIAHLQCIVGGLRDPDLPVRVDSVVALRNYVDASPRELNEIRPILPQLLDELFKLMNEVENEDLVFTLETIVEKFGEEIAPYAIGLTQNLVAAFWKCISEDEEEDDDAGALAAVGCLRAIATIMECVRWAPLLQKRSCAPHLGSGLPQLYPHLEQLLMPIMEKMLESEEQDVYEEVLDILSYLTYYSADISPALWKLFPIMCRAVKDWAMDYFENILVPLDNFIHRGNEMFVSSRVRCPPQPGCPRRLASVPTPMQKHKAAASNGPFFGCCCSDQLVCEAAPPPQ
;
A
#
# COMPACT_ATOMS: atom_id res chain seq x y z
N ASP A 1 35.82 5.84 -0.52
CA ASP A 1 34.92 5.49 -1.63
C ASP A 1 35.04 4.04 -2.10
N GLY A 2 36.04 3.66 -2.91
CA GLY A 2 36.13 2.30 -3.49
C GLY A 2 36.13 1.13 -2.50
N ALA A 3 36.62 1.32 -1.27
CA ALA A 3 36.52 0.33 -0.20
C ALA A 3 35.07 0.12 0.28
N LEU A 4 34.31 1.21 0.49
CA LEU A 4 32.90 1.15 0.87
C LEU A 4 32.08 0.44 -0.21
N TYR A 5 32.32 0.79 -1.47
CA TYR A 5 31.62 0.18 -2.59
C TYR A 5 31.87 -1.33 -2.70
N SER A 6 33.14 -1.75 -2.59
CA SER A 6 33.51 -3.16 -2.61
C SER A 6 32.86 -3.94 -1.46
N ILE A 7 32.84 -3.36 -0.25
CA ILE A 7 32.26 -4.01 0.93
C ILE A 7 30.74 -4.15 0.75
N GLY A 8 30.04 -3.09 0.31
CA GLY A 8 28.61 -3.13 0.06
C GLY A 8 28.21 -4.19 -0.97
N TRP A 9 28.95 -4.32 -2.08
CA TRP A 9 28.70 -5.37 -3.08
C TRP A 9 28.95 -6.80 -2.58
N LEU A 10 29.84 -6.96 -1.60
CA LEU A 10 30.15 -8.25 -1.00
C LEU A 10 29.23 -8.59 0.20
N CYS A 11 28.21 -7.77 0.48
CA CYS A 11 27.37 -7.91 1.67
C CYS A 11 26.80 -9.33 1.83
N GLU A 12 26.22 -9.90 0.77
CA GLU A 12 25.61 -11.24 0.78
C GLU A 12 26.60 -12.34 1.16
N LYS A 13 27.87 -12.22 0.71
CA LYS A 13 28.92 -13.17 1.07
C LYS A 13 29.48 -12.92 2.46
N LEU A 14 29.63 -11.66 2.86
CA LEU A 14 30.19 -11.28 4.15
C LEU A 14 29.25 -11.60 5.31
N LYS A 15 27.93 -11.51 5.11
CA LYS A 15 26.90 -11.88 6.09
C LYS A 15 26.99 -13.37 6.48
N ILE A 16 27.29 -14.25 5.52
CA ILE A 16 27.29 -15.71 5.73
C ILE A 16 28.67 -16.29 6.11
N THR A 17 29.76 -15.59 5.77
CA THR A 17 31.12 -16.15 5.87
C THR A 17 31.74 -15.87 7.24
N LYS A 18 32.00 -16.92 8.02
CA LYS A 18 32.80 -16.81 9.26
C LYS A 18 34.30 -16.66 8.92
N PRO A 19 35.06 -15.84 9.67
CA PRO A 19 34.69 -15.11 10.89
C PRO A 19 34.08 -13.73 10.66
N TYR A 20 33.91 -13.28 9.41
CA TYR A 20 33.52 -11.91 9.08
C TYR A 20 32.19 -11.49 9.70
N THR A 21 31.21 -12.38 9.76
CA THR A 21 29.89 -12.12 10.36
C THR A 21 29.97 -11.47 11.76
N GLU A 22 30.93 -11.87 12.60
CA GLU A 22 31.05 -11.36 13.97
C GLU A 22 31.67 -9.97 14.07
N ALA A 23 32.41 -9.56 13.02
CA ALA A 23 33.14 -8.29 12.92
C ALA A 23 32.38 -7.22 12.10
N LEU A 24 31.24 -7.56 11.48
CA LEU A 24 30.48 -6.63 10.65
C LEU A 24 30.02 -5.38 11.42
N GLU A 25 29.49 -5.56 12.63
CA GLU A 25 29.03 -4.45 13.45
C GLU A 25 30.18 -3.48 13.81
N GLU A 26 31.35 -4.01 14.17
CA GLU A 26 32.53 -3.20 14.48
C GLU A 26 33.03 -2.45 13.24
N MET A 27 33.00 -3.10 12.08
CA MET A 27 33.35 -2.47 10.80
C MET A 27 32.39 -1.33 10.45
N LEU A 28 31.07 -1.51 10.60
CA LEU A 28 30.09 -0.45 10.35
C LEU A 28 30.32 0.75 11.26
N MET A 29 30.50 0.51 12.56
CA MET A 29 30.72 1.58 13.54
C MET A 29 32.05 2.31 13.33
N SER A 30 33.11 1.59 12.95
CA SER A 30 34.46 2.17 12.83
C SER A 30 34.71 2.85 11.49
N HIS A 31 34.08 2.37 10.41
CA HIS A 31 34.40 2.80 9.04
C HIS A 31 33.22 3.35 8.25
N VAL A 32 31.97 3.03 8.59
CA VAL A 32 30.79 3.52 7.85
C VAL A 32 30.15 4.70 8.58
N LEU A 33 29.95 4.59 9.89
CA LEU A 33 29.32 5.65 10.69
C LEU A 33 30.05 7.02 10.62
N PRO A 34 31.39 7.10 10.68
CA PRO A 34 32.09 8.38 10.57
C PRO A 34 31.94 9.05 9.21
N GLU A 35 31.73 8.26 8.15
CA GLU A 35 31.67 8.75 6.77
C GLU A 35 30.39 9.53 6.46
N PHE A 36 29.35 9.42 7.29
CA PHE A 36 28.17 10.28 7.22
C PHE A 36 28.49 11.76 7.50
N GLN A 37 29.63 12.08 8.11
CA GLN A 37 30.06 13.47 8.35
C GLN A 37 31.15 13.92 7.36
N ASN A 38 31.44 13.13 6.32
CA ASN A 38 32.48 13.45 5.37
C ASN A 38 32.14 14.74 4.61
N PRO A 39 33.10 15.65 4.36
CA PRO A 39 32.86 16.88 3.59
C PRO A 39 32.40 16.60 2.15
N HIS A 40 32.73 15.43 1.59
CA HIS A 40 32.37 15.05 0.23
C HIS A 40 31.03 14.30 0.17
N GLY A 41 30.04 14.89 -0.52
CA GLY A 41 28.69 14.32 -0.65
C GLY A 41 28.65 12.90 -1.19
N HIS A 42 29.43 12.58 -2.23
CA HIS A 42 29.48 11.23 -2.79
C HIS A 42 29.92 10.17 -1.76
N ILE A 43 30.74 10.53 -0.77
CA ILE A 43 31.16 9.61 0.29
C ILE A 43 30.02 9.42 1.31
N ARG A 44 29.32 10.51 1.68
CA ARG A 44 28.14 10.41 2.55
C ARG A 44 27.03 9.56 1.92
N ALA A 45 26.81 9.71 0.62
CA ALA A 45 25.83 8.92 -0.14
C ALA A 45 26.19 7.42 -0.09
N LYS A 46 27.46 7.09 -0.35
CA LYS A 46 27.95 5.71 -0.21
C LYS A 46 27.88 5.18 1.21
N ALA A 47 28.10 6.00 2.23
CA ALA A 47 27.92 5.60 3.62
C ALA A 47 26.46 5.20 3.89
N ALA A 48 25.50 6.00 3.42
CA ALA A 48 24.07 5.70 3.51
C ALA A 48 23.73 4.37 2.79
N TRP A 49 24.15 4.23 1.52
CA TRP A 49 23.91 3.02 0.74
C TRP A 49 24.49 1.76 1.41
N VAL A 50 25.76 1.78 1.82
CA VAL A 50 26.39 0.63 2.52
C VAL A 50 25.66 0.32 3.83
N SER A 51 25.28 1.35 4.59
CA SER A 51 24.50 1.15 5.82
C SER A 51 23.21 0.38 5.53
N GLY A 52 22.49 0.77 4.47
CA GLY A 52 21.28 0.08 4.02
C GLY A 52 21.51 -1.38 3.63
N GLN A 53 22.64 -1.72 2.99
CA GLN A 53 22.96 -3.10 2.61
C GLN A 53 23.14 -4.05 3.81
N TYR A 54 23.52 -3.51 4.96
CA TYR A 54 23.75 -4.27 6.19
C TYR A 54 22.67 -4.01 7.25
N ALA A 55 21.52 -3.43 6.90
CA ALA A 55 20.45 -3.13 7.85
C ALA A 55 19.92 -4.39 8.58
N ASP A 56 19.95 -5.54 7.91
CA ASP A 56 19.47 -6.85 8.35
C ASP A 56 20.45 -7.65 9.22
N ILE A 57 21.65 -7.12 9.51
CA ILE A 57 22.59 -7.82 10.39
C ILE A 57 22.08 -7.85 11.84
N LYS A 58 22.54 -8.83 12.61
CA LYS A 58 22.27 -8.89 14.05
C LYS A 58 23.18 -7.93 14.79
N PHE A 59 22.69 -6.72 15.05
CA PHE A 59 23.35 -5.77 15.95
C PHE A 59 23.35 -6.32 17.38
N LYS A 60 24.54 -6.47 17.98
CA LYS A 60 24.70 -6.84 19.38
C LYS A 60 24.25 -5.68 20.28
N ASN A 61 24.49 -4.44 19.86
CA ASN A 61 24.05 -3.24 20.56
C ASN A 61 22.94 -2.51 19.78
N PRO A 62 21.69 -2.45 20.29
CA PRO A 62 20.61 -1.70 19.66
C PRO A 62 20.94 -0.21 19.44
N GLN A 63 21.81 0.37 20.26
CA GLN A 63 22.22 1.77 20.10
C GLN A 63 22.99 2.02 18.81
N ASN A 64 23.72 1.00 18.30
CA ASN A 64 24.44 1.11 17.04
C ASN A 64 23.47 1.18 15.86
N PHE A 65 22.41 0.37 15.90
CA PHE A 65 21.32 0.45 14.91
C PHE A 65 20.67 1.84 14.91
N ILE A 66 20.30 2.35 16.10
CA ILE A 66 19.70 3.68 16.25
C ILE A 66 20.64 4.78 15.75
N ALA A 67 21.94 4.71 16.03
CA ALA A 67 22.91 5.70 15.56
C ALA A 67 22.96 5.77 14.02
N HIS A 68 23.01 4.61 13.36
CA HIS A 68 22.96 4.56 11.89
C HIS A 68 21.62 5.08 11.35
N LEU A 69 20.50 4.68 11.96
CA LEU A 69 19.17 5.16 11.58
C LEU A 69 19.06 6.69 11.70
N GLN A 70 19.58 7.28 12.78
CA GLN A 70 19.61 8.73 12.96
C GLN A 70 20.45 9.44 11.89
N CYS A 71 21.60 8.85 11.50
CA CYS A 71 22.42 9.37 10.40
C CYS A 71 21.68 9.30 9.06
N ILE A 72 20.98 8.19 8.78
CA ILE A 72 20.17 8.02 7.57
C ILE A 72 19.02 9.05 7.53
N VAL A 73 18.26 9.17 8.63
CA VAL A 73 17.19 10.18 8.78
C VAL A 73 17.74 11.60 8.58
N GLY A 74 18.92 11.90 9.11
CA GLY A 74 19.60 13.18 8.89
C GLY A 74 19.98 13.40 7.42
N GLY A 75 20.38 12.34 6.71
CA GLY A 75 20.77 12.36 5.30
C GLY A 75 19.63 12.72 4.34
N LEU A 76 18.36 12.53 4.73
CA LEU A 76 17.20 12.99 3.94
C LEU A 76 17.20 14.53 3.74
N ARG A 77 17.87 15.27 4.62
CA ARG A 77 17.99 16.75 4.56
C ARG A 77 19.36 17.22 4.08
N ASP A 78 20.16 16.33 3.52
CA ASP A 78 21.50 16.66 3.04
C ASP A 78 21.44 17.62 1.83
N PRO A 79 22.36 18.59 1.71
CA PRO A 79 22.40 19.49 0.55
C PRO A 79 22.65 18.76 -0.77
N ASP A 80 23.35 17.62 -0.75
CA ASP A 80 23.70 16.87 -1.94
C ASP A 80 22.59 15.86 -2.28
N LEU A 81 22.01 15.99 -3.48
CA LEU A 81 20.92 15.12 -3.95
C LEU A 81 21.23 13.61 -3.88
N PRO A 82 22.42 13.12 -4.27
CA PRO A 82 22.73 11.69 -4.16
C PRO A 82 22.64 11.15 -2.73
N VAL A 83 22.97 11.98 -1.73
CA VAL A 83 22.88 11.60 -0.32
C VAL A 83 21.43 11.45 0.11
N ARG A 84 20.57 12.37 -0.33
CA ARG A 84 19.12 12.32 -0.05
C ARG A 84 18.49 11.05 -0.62
N VAL A 85 18.78 10.72 -1.87
CA VAL A 85 18.28 9.51 -2.54
C VAL A 85 18.79 8.25 -1.84
N ASP A 86 20.11 8.08 -1.68
CA ASP A 86 20.68 6.88 -1.05
C ASP A 86 20.22 6.71 0.41
N SER A 87 19.94 7.81 1.11
CA SER A 87 19.41 7.78 2.48
C SER A 87 17.95 7.31 2.51
N VAL A 88 17.10 7.69 1.56
CA VAL A 88 15.73 7.15 1.45
C VAL A 88 15.77 5.66 1.15
N VAL A 89 16.57 5.22 0.17
CA VAL A 89 16.67 3.79 -0.17
C VAL A 89 17.21 2.98 1.02
N ALA A 90 18.20 3.51 1.75
CA ALA A 90 18.71 2.87 2.95
C ALA A 90 17.66 2.82 4.07
N LEU A 91 16.83 3.86 4.22
CA LEU A 91 15.77 3.90 5.21
C LEU A 91 14.78 2.75 5.04
N ARG A 92 14.38 2.42 3.81
CA ARG A 92 13.53 1.25 3.51
C ARG A 92 14.06 -0.02 4.17
N ASN A 93 15.34 -0.29 3.96
CA ASN A 93 15.99 -1.49 4.48
C ASN A 93 16.03 -1.51 6.02
N TYR A 94 16.22 -0.36 6.67
CA TYR A 94 16.15 -0.26 8.14
C TYR A 94 14.73 -0.46 8.67
N VAL A 95 13.74 0.08 7.97
CA VAL A 95 12.33 -0.06 8.33
C VAL A 95 11.89 -1.53 8.25
N ASP A 96 12.38 -2.27 7.25
CA ASP A 96 12.10 -3.70 7.10
C ASP A 96 12.87 -4.59 8.08
N ALA A 97 14.13 -4.27 8.35
CA ALA A 97 15.01 -5.14 9.13
C ALA A 97 14.62 -5.27 10.61
N SER A 98 14.05 -4.23 11.22
CA SER A 98 13.91 -4.17 12.69
C SER A 98 12.64 -3.44 13.15
N PRO A 99 11.51 -4.18 13.26
CA PRO A 99 10.23 -3.59 13.66
C PRO A 99 10.18 -3.03 15.09
N ARG A 100 11.08 -3.46 15.99
CA ARG A 100 11.04 -3.09 17.42
C ARG A 100 11.55 -1.67 17.66
N GLU A 101 12.50 -1.25 16.83
CA GLU A 101 13.20 0.04 16.91
C GLU A 101 12.47 1.15 16.13
N LEU A 102 11.38 0.83 15.42
CA LEU A 102 10.56 1.78 14.67
C LEU A 102 9.86 2.84 15.52
N ASN A 103 9.80 2.65 16.85
CA ASN A 103 9.24 3.64 17.77
C ASN A 103 9.96 4.98 17.72
N GLU A 104 11.25 5.00 17.36
CA GLU A 104 12.02 6.23 17.17
C GLU A 104 11.60 7.01 15.91
N ILE A 105 11.04 6.32 14.90
CA ILE A 105 10.61 6.92 13.63
C ILE A 105 9.20 7.52 13.76
N ARG A 106 8.30 6.90 14.54
CA ARG A 106 6.91 7.37 14.73
C ARG A 106 6.78 8.89 15.00
N PRO A 107 7.54 9.53 15.90
CA PRO A 107 7.40 10.97 16.16
C PRO A 107 7.87 11.86 15.01
N ILE A 108 8.80 11.38 14.17
CA ILE A 108 9.37 12.11 13.05
C ILE A 108 8.73 11.75 11.70
N LEU A 109 7.82 10.75 11.68
CA LEU A 109 7.16 10.25 10.49
C LEU A 109 6.57 11.35 9.59
N PRO A 110 5.86 12.37 10.11
CA PRO A 110 5.29 13.42 9.25
C PRO A 110 6.38 14.19 8.50
N GLN A 111 7.47 14.52 9.20
CA GLN A 111 8.61 15.22 8.59
C GLN A 111 9.32 14.34 7.56
N LEU A 112 9.36 13.04 7.80
CA LEU A 112 9.99 12.08 6.90
C LEU A 112 9.18 11.93 5.60
N LEU A 113 7.86 11.80 5.71
CA LEU A 113 6.95 11.77 4.56
C LEU A 113 7.06 13.07 3.74
N ASP A 114 7.09 14.24 4.41
CA ASP A 114 7.26 15.53 3.74
C ASP A 114 8.55 15.62 2.92
N GLU A 115 9.69 15.18 3.48
CA GLU A 115 10.97 15.16 2.75
C GLU A 115 10.97 14.13 1.62
N LEU A 116 10.36 12.95 1.83
CA LEU A 116 10.22 11.93 0.80
C LEU A 116 9.42 12.44 -0.40
N PHE A 117 8.29 13.13 -0.17
CA PHE A 117 7.51 13.71 -1.26
C PHE A 117 8.23 14.82 -2.01
N LYS A 118 8.96 15.69 -1.31
CA LYS A 118 9.78 16.71 -1.99
C LYS A 118 10.77 16.04 -2.92
N LEU A 119 11.41 14.96 -2.46
CA LEU A 119 12.38 14.23 -3.25
C LEU A 119 11.74 13.50 -4.44
N MET A 120 10.58 12.86 -4.27
CA MET A 120 9.82 12.24 -5.37
C MET A 120 9.37 13.25 -6.44
N ASN A 121 9.10 14.49 -6.05
CA ASN A 121 8.77 15.56 -6.99
C ASN A 121 10.01 16.16 -7.68
N GLU A 122 11.20 16.03 -7.07
CA GLU A 122 12.48 16.53 -7.60
C GLU A 122 13.19 15.48 -8.47
N VAL A 123 13.02 14.20 -8.17
CA VAL A 123 13.74 13.08 -8.80
C VAL A 123 12.79 11.96 -9.18
N GLU A 124 12.93 11.49 -10.42
CA GLU A 124 12.36 10.24 -10.91
C GLU A 124 13.24 9.08 -10.45
N ASN A 125 12.78 8.34 -9.44
CA ASN A 125 13.47 7.16 -8.97
C ASN A 125 12.46 6.19 -8.32
N GLU A 126 12.36 4.99 -8.90
CA GLU A 126 11.43 3.93 -8.47
C GLU A 126 11.64 3.49 -7.01
N ASP A 127 12.88 3.48 -6.52
CA ASP A 127 13.18 3.10 -5.14
C ASP A 127 12.52 4.05 -4.13
N LEU A 128 12.25 5.31 -4.50
CA LEU A 128 11.53 6.25 -3.65
C LEU A 128 10.06 5.82 -3.47
N VAL A 129 9.42 5.33 -4.54
CA VAL A 129 8.05 4.82 -4.52
C VAL A 129 7.97 3.56 -3.66
N PHE A 130 8.87 2.59 -3.88
CA PHE A 130 8.92 1.37 -3.07
C PHE A 130 9.20 1.67 -1.60
N THR A 131 10.07 2.64 -1.31
CA THR A 131 10.31 3.07 0.07
C THR A 131 9.05 3.65 0.71
N LEU A 132 8.30 4.47 -0.02
CA LEU A 132 7.04 5.02 0.47
C LEU A 132 6.02 3.90 0.76
N GLU A 133 5.90 2.92 -0.13
CA GLU A 133 5.04 1.75 0.08
C GLU A 133 5.39 1.02 1.38
N THR A 134 6.66 0.68 1.60
CA THR A 134 7.13 0.01 2.81
C THR A 134 6.83 0.82 4.07
N ILE A 135 7.05 2.14 4.03
CA ILE A 135 6.75 3.02 5.18
C ILE A 135 5.25 3.01 5.47
N VAL A 136 4.40 3.14 4.46
CA VAL A 136 2.95 3.10 4.64
C VAL A 136 2.52 1.76 5.25
N GLU A 137 3.07 0.64 4.77
CA GLU A 137 2.79 -0.70 5.27
C GLU A 137 3.16 -0.84 6.77
N LYS A 138 4.34 -0.36 7.18
CA LYS A 138 4.80 -0.49 8.58
C LYS A 138 4.13 0.50 9.54
N PHE A 139 3.78 1.69 9.08
CA PHE A 139 3.25 2.77 9.92
C PHE A 139 1.74 3.02 9.73
N GLY A 140 1.01 2.04 9.23
CA GLY A 140 -0.40 2.19 8.83
C GLY A 140 -1.34 2.84 9.85
N GLU A 141 -1.09 2.65 11.15
CA GLU A 141 -1.90 3.28 12.22
C GLU A 141 -1.78 4.81 12.21
N GLU A 142 -0.59 5.34 11.93
CA GLU A 142 -0.29 6.76 11.85
C GLU A 142 -0.51 7.39 10.47
N ILE A 143 -0.75 6.57 9.43
CA ILE A 143 -0.93 7.04 8.04
C ILE A 143 -2.29 7.72 7.82
N ALA A 144 -3.33 7.33 8.56
CA ALA A 144 -4.70 7.78 8.31
C ALA A 144 -4.90 9.31 8.19
N PRO A 145 -4.27 10.19 9.01
CA PRO A 145 -4.35 11.65 8.85
C PRO A 145 -3.77 12.18 7.54
N TYR A 146 -2.80 11.46 6.96
CA TYR A 146 -2.04 11.87 5.78
C TYR A 146 -2.52 11.20 4.49
N ALA A 147 -3.45 10.24 4.60
CA ALA A 147 -3.88 9.38 3.50
C ALA A 147 -4.25 10.15 2.22
N ILE A 148 -5.00 11.25 2.34
CA ILE A 148 -5.37 12.08 1.19
C ILE A 148 -4.14 12.66 0.48
N GLY A 149 -3.23 13.27 1.23
CA GLY A 149 -2.01 13.86 0.67
C GLY A 149 -1.07 12.81 0.09
N LEU A 150 -0.98 11.64 0.74
CA LEU A 150 -0.23 10.49 0.23
C LEU A 150 -0.80 10.00 -1.11
N THR A 151 -2.11 9.79 -1.19
CA THR A 151 -2.76 9.37 -2.43
C THR A 151 -2.59 10.41 -3.53
N GLN A 152 -2.69 11.71 -3.23
CA GLN A 152 -2.47 12.77 -4.24
C GLN A 152 -1.07 12.72 -4.85
N ASN A 153 -0.03 12.56 -4.02
CA ASN A 153 1.35 12.46 -4.51
C ASN A 153 1.59 11.16 -5.29
N LEU A 154 1.05 10.03 -4.82
CA LEU A 154 1.16 8.74 -5.52
C LEU A 154 0.43 8.75 -6.87
N VAL A 155 -0.73 9.39 -6.95
CA VAL A 155 -1.46 9.60 -8.22
C VAL A 155 -0.62 10.44 -9.19
N ALA A 156 0.03 11.51 -8.71
CA ALA A 156 0.90 12.33 -9.55
C ALA A 156 2.12 11.54 -10.04
N ALA A 157 2.76 10.76 -9.17
CA ALA A 157 3.88 9.88 -9.51
C ALA A 157 3.46 8.81 -10.54
N PHE A 158 2.31 8.17 -10.34
CA PHE A 158 1.75 7.20 -11.27
C PHE A 158 1.55 7.77 -12.68
N TRP A 159 0.95 8.95 -12.79
CA TRP A 159 0.74 9.60 -14.09
C TRP A 159 2.03 9.93 -14.82
N LYS A 160 3.07 10.25 -14.05
CA LYS A 160 4.40 10.52 -14.57
C LYS A 160 5.06 9.25 -15.14
N CYS A 161 4.99 8.15 -14.37
CA CYS A 161 5.52 6.85 -14.80
C CYS A 161 4.87 6.37 -16.11
N ILE A 162 3.54 6.47 -16.22
CA ILE A 162 2.82 6.03 -17.43
C ILE A 162 3.10 6.92 -18.65
N SER A 163 3.32 8.22 -18.46
CA SER A 163 3.67 9.08 -19.60
C SER A 163 5.05 8.78 -20.17
N GLU A 164 5.94 8.21 -19.37
CA GLU A 164 7.32 7.89 -19.75
C GLU A 164 7.41 6.51 -20.42
N ASP A 165 6.62 5.52 -19.97
CA ASP A 165 6.51 4.20 -20.63
C ASP A 165 6.06 4.32 -22.10
N GLU A 166 5.19 5.28 -22.42
CA GLU A 166 4.72 5.54 -23.80
C GLU A 166 5.86 6.07 -24.73
N GLU A 167 6.96 6.60 -24.18
CA GLU A 167 8.07 7.21 -24.93
C GLU A 167 9.34 6.35 -25.01
N GLU A 168 9.65 5.53 -23.98
CA GLU A 168 10.95 4.86 -23.86
C GLU A 168 10.94 3.32 -23.78
N ASP A 169 9.78 2.65 -23.74
CA ASP A 169 9.65 1.17 -23.71
C ASP A 169 10.49 0.55 -22.55
N ASP A 170 10.46 1.20 -21.37
CA ASP A 170 11.26 0.84 -20.18
C ASP A 170 10.41 0.10 -19.13
N ASP A 171 10.78 -1.14 -18.79
CA ASP A 171 10.10 -1.96 -17.77
C ASP A 171 10.11 -1.30 -16.37
N ALA A 172 11.00 -0.33 -16.13
CA ALA A 172 11.13 0.36 -14.84
C ALA A 172 9.95 1.30 -14.54
N GLY A 173 9.40 1.99 -15.55
CA GLY A 173 8.26 2.89 -15.36
C GLY A 173 6.98 2.12 -15.00
N ALA A 174 6.75 0.99 -15.67
CA ALA A 174 5.64 0.08 -15.37
C ALA A 174 5.70 -0.44 -13.92
N LEU A 175 6.87 -0.88 -13.46
CA LEU A 175 7.06 -1.38 -12.09
C LEU A 175 6.82 -0.27 -11.05
N ALA A 176 7.28 0.95 -11.32
CA ALA A 176 7.03 2.10 -10.46
C ALA A 176 5.54 2.47 -10.41
N ALA A 177 4.82 2.36 -11.54
CA ALA A 177 3.38 2.58 -11.61
C ALA A 177 2.61 1.56 -10.77
N VAL A 178 2.96 0.27 -10.87
CA VAL A 178 2.43 -0.81 -10.01
C VAL A 178 2.69 -0.51 -8.53
N GLY A 179 3.92 -0.13 -8.18
CA GLY A 179 4.27 0.28 -6.82
C GLY A 179 3.43 1.44 -6.30
N CYS A 180 3.13 2.43 -7.14
CA CYS A 180 2.26 3.56 -6.77
C CYS A 180 0.84 3.09 -6.41
N LEU A 181 0.23 2.25 -7.24
CA LEU A 181 -1.13 1.74 -7.00
C LEU A 181 -1.19 0.82 -5.80
N ARG A 182 -0.19 -0.04 -5.61
CA ARG A 182 -0.07 -0.90 -4.44
C ARG A 182 0.08 -0.09 -3.16
N ALA A 183 0.88 0.98 -3.16
CA ALA A 183 0.95 1.91 -2.04
C ALA A 183 -0.40 2.59 -1.76
N ILE A 184 -1.15 2.97 -2.79
CA ILE A 184 -2.52 3.51 -2.65
C ILE A 184 -3.45 2.48 -2.00
N ALA A 185 -3.45 1.23 -2.46
CA ALA A 185 -4.25 0.15 -1.88
C ALA A 185 -3.90 -0.06 -0.39
N THR A 186 -2.61 -0.07 -0.04
CA THR A 186 -2.13 -0.15 1.35
C THR A 186 -2.62 1.04 2.18
N ILE A 187 -2.62 2.27 1.65
CA ILE A 187 -3.19 3.44 2.35
C ILE A 187 -4.68 3.23 2.63
N MET A 188 -5.44 2.74 1.65
CA MET A 188 -6.87 2.46 1.80
C MET A 188 -7.11 1.40 2.86
N GLU A 189 -6.29 0.35 2.90
CA GLU A 189 -6.30 -0.65 3.94
C GLU A 189 -5.96 -0.07 5.33
N CYS A 190 -4.99 0.82 5.43
CA CYS A 190 -4.62 1.47 6.69
C CYS A 190 -5.76 2.33 7.24
N VAL A 191 -6.39 3.13 6.38
CA VAL A 191 -7.56 3.97 6.71
C VAL A 191 -8.73 3.11 7.23
N ARG A 192 -8.94 1.91 6.68
CA ARG A 192 -9.98 0.98 7.15
C ARG A 192 -9.86 0.68 8.64
N TRP A 193 -8.64 0.56 9.18
CA TRP A 193 -8.42 0.20 10.58
C TRP A 193 -8.55 1.38 11.55
N ALA A 194 -8.45 2.62 11.07
CA ALA A 194 -8.52 3.83 11.90
C ALA A 194 -9.74 3.91 12.86
N PRO A 195 -10.98 3.53 12.49
CA PRO A 195 -12.11 3.55 13.42
C PRO A 195 -12.08 2.40 14.46
N LEU A 196 -11.33 1.31 14.21
CA LEU A 196 -11.10 0.23 15.19
C LEU A 196 -9.97 0.60 16.15
N LEU A 197 -8.94 1.30 15.67
CA LEU A 197 -7.84 1.84 16.47
C LEU A 197 -8.31 2.95 17.42
N GLN A 198 -9.31 3.75 17.00
CA GLN A 198 -10.00 4.75 17.84
C GLN A 198 -10.56 4.15 19.15
N LYS A 199 -10.99 2.88 19.14
CA LYS A 199 -11.52 2.20 20.34
C LYS A 199 -10.44 1.62 21.24
N ARG A 200 -9.22 1.43 20.75
CA ARG A 200 -8.09 0.84 21.49
C ARG A 200 -7.07 1.87 21.97
N SER A 201 -6.98 3.04 21.33
CA SER A 201 -5.93 4.02 21.60
C SER A 201 -6.48 5.38 22.01
N CYS A 202 -5.84 6.00 23.00
CA CYS A 202 -6.14 7.34 23.54
C CYS A 202 -5.72 8.48 22.57
N ALA A 203 -6.08 8.39 21.28
CA ALA A 203 -5.82 9.41 20.26
C ALA A 203 -7.14 10.10 19.85
N PRO A 204 -7.63 11.10 20.62
CA PRO A 204 -8.93 11.73 20.41
C PRO A 204 -9.03 12.59 19.13
N HIS A 205 -7.97 12.71 18.33
CA HIS A 205 -7.89 13.61 17.17
C HIS A 205 -8.27 12.95 15.83
N LEU A 206 -8.37 11.63 15.77
CA LEU A 206 -8.52 10.88 14.51
C LEU A 206 -9.99 10.76 14.03
N GLY A 207 -10.97 11.06 14.88
CA GLY A 207 -12.35 10.63 14.70
C GLY A 207 -13.26 11.50 13.82
N SER A 208 -12.85 12.72 13.42
CA SER A 208 -13.75 13.66 12.74
C SER A 208 -13.71 13.62 11.21
N GLY A 209 -12.75 12.93 10.59
CA GLY A 209 -12.50 12.98 9.13
C GLY A 209 -12.82 11.71 8.32
N LEU A 210 -12.97 10.54 8.96
CA LEU A 210 -13.09 9.25 8.26
C LEU A 210 -14.27 9.14 7.26
N PRO A 211 -15.49 9.64 7.56
CA PRO A 211 -16.63 9.48 6.65
C PRO A 211 -16.47 10.25 5.32
N GLN A 212 -15.61 11.27 5.27
CA GLN A 212 -15.37 12.06 4.06
C GLN A 212 -14.12 11.63 3.29
N LEU A 213 -13.36 10.66 3.82
CA LEU A 213 -12.08 10.27 3.22
C LEU A 213 -12.29 9.45 1.94
N TYR A 214 -13.16 8.45 1.96
CA TYR A 214 -13.45 7.61 0.79
C TYR A 214 -14.01 8.38 -0.42
N PRO A 215 -14.99 9.30 -0.29
CA PRO A 215 -15.44 10.11 -1.41
C PRO A 215 -14.33 10.98 -2.03
N HIS A 216 -13.37 11.45 -1.24
CA HIS A 216 -12.25 12.23 -1.75
C HIS A 216 -11.20 11.34 -2.43
N LEU A 217 -10.88 10.17 -1.84
CA LEU A 217 -10.04 9.17 -2.50
C LEU A 217 -10.65 8.72 -3.83
N GLU A 218 -11.97 8.49 -3.87
CA GLU A 218 -12.69 8.16 -5.10
C GLU A 218 -12.46 9.24 -6.18
N GLN A 219 -12.55 10.52 -5.84
CA GLN A 219 -12.32 11.61 -6.80
C GLN A 219 -10.89 11.63 -7.35
N LEU A 220 -9.89 11.29 -6.54
CA LEU A 220 -8.49 11.24 -6.95
C LEU A 220 -8.20 10.03 -7.85
N LEU A 221 -8.85 8.90 -7.58
CA LEU A 221 -8.57 7.61 -8.22
C LEU A 221 -9.45 7.35 -9.45
N MET A 222 -10.60 8.02 -9.58
CA MET A 222 -11.50 7.88 -10.71
C MET A 222 -10.80 8.02 -12.08
N PRO A 223 -9.96 9.04 -12.34
CA PRO A 223 -9.29 9.18 -13.63
C PRO A 223 -8.34 8.01 -13.95
N ILE A 224 -7.66 7.47 -12.94
CA ILE A 224 -6.79 6.29 -13.08
C ILE A 224 -7.65 5.08 -13.45
N MET A 225 -8.69 4.80 -12.67
CA MET A 225 -9.57 3.66 -12.91
C MET A 225 -10.24 3.73 -14.30
N GLU A 226 -10.69 4.91 -14.73
CA GLU A 226 -11.28 5.08 -16.08
C GLU A 226 -10.25 4.76 -17.18
N LYS A 227 -9.04 5.33 -17.13
CA LYS A 227 -8.04 5.09 -18.18
C LYS A 227 -7.52 3.65 -18.17
N MET A 228 -7.24 3.09 -17.00
CA MET A 228 -6.63 1.75 -16.88
C MET A 228 -7.61 0.61 -17.11
N LEU A 229 -8.90 0.78 -16.79
CA LEU A 229 -9.92 -0.23 -17.13
C LEU A 229 -10.31 -0.21 -18.62
N GLU A 230 -10.09 0.90 -19.33
CA GLU A 230 -10.31 1.01 -20.77
C GLU A 230 -9.12 0.53 -21.61
N SER A 231 -7.91 0.62 -21.06
CA SER A 231 -6.68 0.22 -21.76
C SER A 231 -6.51 -1.31 -21.66
N GLU A 232 -6.29 -1.96 -22.80
CA GLU A 232 -6.08 -3.41 -22.86
C GLU A 232 -4.66 -3.77 -22.41
N GLU A 233 -4.49 -4.94 -21.79
CA GLU A 233 -3.18 -5.58 -21.50
C GLU A 233 -2.22 -4.74 -20.65
N GLN A 234 -2.74 -3.94 -19.73
CA GLN A 234 -1.91 -3.17 -18.78
C GLN A 234 -1.51 -4.01 -17.57
N ASP A 235 -0.22 -4.01 -17.20
CA ASP A 235 0.31 -4.73 -16.03
C ASP A 235 -0.27 -4.24 -14.70
N VAL A 236 -0.86 -3.05 -14.68
CA VAL A 236 -1.48 -2.42 -13.50
C VAL A 236 -2.95 -2.80 -13.26
N TYR A 237 -3.54 -3.64 -14.13
CA TYR A 237 -4.98 -3.91 -14.10
C TYR A 237 -5.44 -4.60 -12.80
N GLU A 238 -4.60 -5.46 -12.23
CA GLU A 238 -4.87 -6.14 -10.96
C GLU A 238 -5.00 -5.13 -9.80
N GLU A 239 -4.05 -4.20 -9.68
CA GLU A 239 -4.02 -3.20 -8.62
C GLU A 239 -5.21 -2.23 -8.73
N VAL A 240 -5.64 -1.91 -9.95
CA VAL A 240 -6.82 -1.07 -10.19
C VAL A 240 -8.10 -1.77 -9.73
N LEU A 241 -8.23 -3.07 -9.96
CA LEU A 241 -9.38 -3.86 -9.49
C LEU A 241 -9.40 -3.99 -7.96
N ASP A 242 -8.24 -4.11 -7.33
CA ASP A 242 -8.13 -4.09 -5.87
C ASP A 242 -8.60 -2.76 -5.30
N ILE A 243 -8.12 -1.63 -5.84
CA ILE A 243 -8.58 -0.28 -5.46
C ILE A 243 -10.11 -0.16 -5.63
N LEU A 244 -10.64 -0.62 -6.76
CA LEU A 244 -12.09 -0.61 -7.03
C LEU A 244 -12.86 -1.46 -6.00
N SER A 245 -12.31 -2.60 -5.59
CA SER A 245 -12.87 -3.45 -4.54
C SER A 245 -12.95 -2.72 -3.21
N TYR A 246 -11.88 -2.00 -2.82
CA TYR A 246 -11.90 -1.19 -1.61
C TYR A 246 -12.96 -0.08 -1.68
N LEU A 247 -13.04 0.67 -2.78
CA LEU A 247 -14.04 1.74 -2.94
C LEU A 247 -15.48 1.22 -2.90
N THR A 248 -15.75 0.11 -3.59
CA THR A 248 -17.09 -0.48 -3.67
C THR A 248 -17.51 -1.18 -2.36
N TYR A 249 -16.56 -1.68 -1.56
CA TYR A 249 -16.85 -2.35 -0.29
C TYR A 249 -16.96 -1.38 0.89
N TYR A 250 -16.07 -0.38 0.99
CA TYR A 250 -15.99 0.49 2.19
C TYR A 250 -16.72 1.83 2.05
N SER A 251 -17.04 2.31 0.85
CA SER A 251 -17.88 3.50 0.69
C SER A 251 -19.26 3.28 1.31
N ALA A 252 -19.94 4.31 1.82
CA ALA A 252 -21.27 4.18 2.40
C ALA A 252 -22.32 3.74 1.34
N ASP A 253 -22.23 4.33 0.16
CA ASP A 253 -23.06 4.02 -1.01
C ASP A 253 -22.16 3.96 -2.26
N ILE A 254 -22.57 3.19 -3.27
CA ILE A 254 -21.86 3.16 -4.55
C ILE A 254 -22.25 4.41 -5.33
N SER A 255 -21.26 5.28 -5.57
CA SER A 255 -21.47 6.52 -6.29
C SER A 255 -21.88 6.28 -7.75
N PRO A 256 -22.56 7.26 -8.39
CA PRO A 256 -22.82 7.20 -9.83
C PRO A 256 -21.54 7.14 -10.68
N ALA A 257 -20.40 7.61 -10.16
CA ALA A 257 -19.13 7.59 -10.87
C ALA A 257 -18.56 6.17 -10.93
N LEU A 258 -18.53 5.46 -9.80
CA LEU A 258 -18.13 4.04 -9.74
C LEU A 258 -19.03 3.16 -10.61
N TRP A 259 -20.33 3.45 -10.65
CA TRP A 259 -21.27 2.74 -11.52
C TRP A 259 -20.96 2.85 -13.02
N LYS A 260 -20.23 3.88 -13.47
CA LYS A 260 -19.78 3.98 -14.87
C LYS A 260 -18.70 2.94 -15.21
N LEU A 261 -17.94 2.48 -14.23
CA LEU A 261 -16.88 1.49 -14.41
C LEU A 261 -17.43 0.07 -14.58
N PHE A 262 -18.60 -0.21 -14.00
CA PHE A 262 -19.27 -1.52 -14.11
C PHE A 262 -19.41 -2.05 -15.56
N PRO A 263 -19.97 -1.29 -16.53
CA PRO A 263 -20.08 -1.77 -17.91
C PRO A 263 -18.73 -1.90 -18.63
N ILE A 264 -17.71 -1.13 -18.22
CA ILE A 264 -16.34 -1.21 -18.77
C ILE A 264 -15.72 -2.53 -18.34
N MET A 265 -15.76 -2.83 -17.03
CA MET A 265 -15.31 -4.10 -16.46
C MET A 265 -16.03 -5.31 -17.08
N CYS A 266 -17.36 -5.24 -17.25
CA CYS A 266 -18.12 -6.31 -17.92
C CYS A 266 -17.73 -6.53 -19.38
N ARG A 267 -17.22 -5.49 -20.06
CA ARG A 267 -16.71 -5.58 -21.43
C ARG A 267 -15.32 -6.19 -21.43
N ALA A 268 -14.43 -5.71 -20.56
CA ALA A 268 -13.07 -6.25 -20.41
C ALA A 268 -13.08 -7.77 -20.21
N VAL A 269 -13.93 -8.31 -19.31
CA VAL A 269 -14.07 -9.78 -19.09
C VAL A 269 -14.43 -10.55 -20.36
N LYS A 270 -15.21 -9.96 -21.27
CA LYS A 270 -15.66 -10.63 -22.49
C LYS A 270 -14.61 -10.58 -23.60
N ASP A 271 -13.78 -9.56 -23.60
CA ASP A 271 -12.91 -9.23 -24.72
C ASP A 271 -11.49 -9.75 -24.47
N TRP A 272 -10.89 -9.47 -23.30
CA TRP A 272 -9.48 -9.79 -23.02
C TRP A 272 -9.19 -10.18 -21.56
N ALA A 273 -9.90 -9.64 -20.57
CA ALA A 273 -9.58 -9.75 -19.15
C ALA A 273 -10.15 -11.02 -18.45
N MET A 274 -10.26 -12.13 -19.18
CA MET A 274 -10.80 -13.37 -18.61
C MET A 274 -9.87 -13.99 -17.55
N ASP A 275 -8.56 -13.80 -17.71
CA ASP A 275 -7.55 -14.29 -16.77
C ASP A 275 -7.60 -13.57 -15.41
N TYR A 276 -8.08 -12.31 -15.39
CA TYR A 276 -8.25 -11.51 -14.17
C TYR A 276 -9.62 -11.72 -13.50
N PHE A 277 -10.37 -12.76 -13.89
CA PHE A 277 -11.74 -12.94 -13.41
C PHE A 277 -11.82 -13.07 -11.89
N GLU A 278 -10.83 -13.67 -11.24
CA GLU A 278 -10.78 -13.80 -9.77
C GLU A 278 -10.77 -12.44 -9.07
N ASN A 279 -9.96 -11.49 -9.56
CA ASN A 279 -9.90 -10.12 -9.04
C ASN A 279 -11.18 -9.34 -9.39
N ILE A 280 -11.79 -9.58 -10.56
CA ILE A 280 -13.03 -8.91 -11.00
C ILE A 280 -14.26 -9.37 -10.21
N LEU A 281 -14.26 -10.59 -9.66
CA LEU A 281 -15.38 -11.12 -8.90
C LEU A 281 -15.70 -10.28 -7.66
N VAL A 282 -14.68 -9.78 -6.96
CA VAL A 282 -14.85 -8.99 -5.74
C VAL A 282 -15.62 -7.68 -5.98
N PRO A 283 -15.20 -6.78 -6.89
CA PRO A 283 -15.94 -5.56 -7.15
C PRO A 283 -17.30 -5.85 -7.78
N LEU A 284 -17.41 -6.89 -8.62
CA LEU A 284 -18.68 -7.31 -9.22
C LEU A 284 -19.71 -7.71 -8.16
N ASP A 285 -19.30 -8.52 -7.18
CA ASP A 285 -20.14 -8.95 -6.06
C ASP A 285 -20.60 -7.74 -5.23
N ASN A 286 -19.69 -6.78 -4.98
CA ASN A 286 -20.01 -5.54 -4.27
C ASN A 286 -21.08 -4.72 -4.99
N PHE A 287 -20.98 -4.55 -6.33
CA PHE A 287 -21.99 -3.86 -7.12
C PHE A 287 -23.37 -4.53 -7.03
N ILE A 288 -23.42 -5.86 -7.06
CA ILE A 288 -24.67 -6.63 -7.01
C ILE A 288 -25.31 -6.57 -5.61
N HIS A 289 -24.54 -6.85 -4.56
CA HIS A 289 -25.06 -6.93 -3.20
C HIS A 289 -25.45 -5.56 -2.63
N ARG A 290 -24.68 -4.51 -2.92
CA ARG A 290 -24.88 -3.18 -2.32
C ARG A 290 -25.68 -2.24 -3.20
N GLY A 291 -25.60 -2.41 -4.51
CA GLY A 291 -26.24 -1.56 -5.49
C GLY A 291 -27.48 -2.18 -6.14
N ASN A 292 -28.12 -3.16 -5.49
CA ASN A 292 -29.22 -3.97 -6.03
C ASN A 292 -30.31 -3.15 -6.75
N GLU A 293 -30.76 -2.03 -6.20
CA GLU A 293 -31.78 -1.18 -6.84
C GLU A 293 -31.30 -0.57 -8.17
N MET A 294 -30.04 -0.12 -8.22
CA MET A 294 -29.41 0.41 -9.43
C MET A 294 -29.09 -0.72 -10.41
N PHE A 295 -28.65 -1.89 -9.94
CA PHE A 295 -28.40 -3.07 -10.77
C PHE A 295 -29.68 -3.59 -11.46
N VAL A 296 -30.79 -3.68 -10.72
CA VAL A 296 -32.07 -4.14 -11.24
C VAL A 296 -32.70 -3.12 -12.20
N SER A 297 -32.47 -1.83 -11.97
CA SER A 297 -32.98 -0.76 -12.85
C SER A 297 -32.10 -0.51 -14.08
N SER A 298 -30.78 -0.71 -13.97
CA SER A 298 -29.85 -0.73 -15.10
C SER A 298 -30.06 -2.02 -15.89
N ARG A 299 -30.98 -1.96 -16.85
CA ARG A 299 -31.04 -2.96 -17.91
C ARG A 299 -29.73 -2.90 -18.69
N VAL A 300 -28.72 -3.64 -18.25
CA VAL A 300 -27.58 -4.01 -19.07
C VAL A 300 -28.17 -4.83 -20.21
N ARG A 301 -28.53 -4.16 -21.30
CA ARG A 301 -28.97 -4.82 -22.51
C ARG A 301 -27.74 -5.51 -23.05
N CYS A 302 -27.61 -6.81 -22.79
CA CYS A 302 -26.82 -7.65 -23.68
C CYS A 302 -27.26 -7.33 -25.11
N PRO A 303 -26.33 -7.03 -26.04
CA PRO A 303 -26.69 -6.92 -27.45
C PRO A 303 -27.44 -8.21 -27.83
N PRO A 304 -28.56 -8.12 -28.55
CA PRO A 304 -29.38 -9.29 -28.81
C PRO A 304 -28.57 -10.29 -29.63
N GLN A 305 -28.12 -11.36 -29.00
CA GLN A 305 -27.60 -12.51 -29.72
C GLN A 305 -28.78 -13.22 -30.40
N PRO A 306 -28.71 -13.51 -31.70
CA PRO A 306 -29.77 -14.23 -32.40
C PRO A 306 -29.83 -15.67 -31.84
N GLY A 307 -30.81 -15.93 -30.97
CA GLY A 307 -31.06 -17.27 -30.42
C GLY A 307 -31.52 -17.34 -28.96
N CYS A 308 -31.49 -16.27 -28.18
CA CYS A 308 -31.87 -16.34 -26.76
C CYS A 308 -33.39 -16.19 -26.56
N PRO A 309 -34.13 -17.21 -26.06
CA PRO A 309 -35.55 -17.09 -25.80
C PRO A 309 -35.80 -16.10 -24.66
N ARG A 310 -36.60 -15.06 -24.91
CA ARG A 310 -37.07 -14.10 -23.90
C ARG A 310 -37.83 -14.85 -22.79
N ARG A 311 -37.21 -15.06 -21.62
CA ARG A 311 -37.95 -15.26 -20.37
C ARG A 311 -38.21 -13.91 -19.74
N LEU A 312 -39.48 -13.50 -19.75
CA LEU A 312 -40.02 -12.55 -18.79
C LEU A 312 -39.88 -13.19 -17.41
N ALA A 313 -38.90 -12.77 -16.62
CA ALA A 313 -38.84 -13.11 -15.21
C ALA A 313 -39.86 -12.24 -14.47
N SER A 314 -40.99 -12.84 -14.12
CA SER A 314 -41.91 -12.34 -13.11
C SER A 314 -41.19 -12.19 -11.77
N VAL A 315 -41.30 -11.01 -11.16
CA VAL A 315 -40.84 -10.70 -9.81
C VAL A 315 -41.46 -11.70 -8.81
N PRO A 316 -40.67 -12.42 -7.98
CA PRO A 316 -41.24 -13.13 -6.85
C PRO A 316 -41.36 -12.17 -5.65
N THR A 317 -42.56 -12.09 -5.10
CA THR A 317 -42.89 -11.48 -3.79
C THR A 317 -42.05 -12.08 -2.65
N PRO A 318 -41.79 -11.32 -1.57
CA PRO A 318 -40.87 -11.74 -0.51
C PRO A 318 -41.51 -12.84 0.35
N MET A 319 -40.89 -14.03 0.39
CA MET A 319 -41.24 -15.07 1.36
C MET A 319 -40.50 -14.88 2.68
N GLN A 320 -41.27 -15.09 3.74
CA GLN A 320 -40.95 -14.92 5.15
C GLN A 320 -39.78 -15.79 5.62
N LYS A 321 -39.06 -15.25 6.62
CA LYS A 321 -38.03 -15.89 7.44
C LYS A 321 -38.41 -17.32 7.86
N HIS A 322 -37.53 -18.29 7.57
CA HIS A 322 -37.44 -19.51 8.37
C HIS A 322 -35.98 -19.95 8.58
N LYS A 323 -35.71 -20.35 9.84
CA LYS A 323 -34.43 -20.77 10.41
C LYS A 323 -33.93 -22.12 9.86
N ALA A 324 -32.60 -22.17 9.70
CA ALA A 324 -31.65 -23.25 10.01
C ALA A 324 -31.80 -24.66 9.39
N ALA A 325 -30.77 -25.08 8.66
CA ALA A 325 -30.10 -26.37 8.85
C ALA A 325 -28.67 -26.32 8.27
N ALA A 326 -27.71 -26.83 9.04
CA ALA A 326 -26.28 -26.84 8.77
C ALA A 326 -25.84 -28.08 7.95
N SER A 327 -24.82 -27.93 7.10
CA SER A 327 -23.89 -29.01 6.72
C SER A 327 -22.58 -28.47 6.10
N ASN A 328 -21.54 -28.42 6.93
CA ASN A 328 -20.10 -28.68 6.73
C ASN A 328 -19.35 -28.32 5.41
N GLY A 329 -18.65 -27.17 5.47
CA GLY A 329 -17.17 -27.01 5.39
C GLY A 329 -16.47 -26.87 4.02
N PRO A 330 -15.20 -26.41 3.96
CA PRO A 330 -14.40 -25.64 4.94
C PRO A 330 -13.96 -24.25 4.38
N PHE A 331 -13.57 -23.29 5.24
CA PHE A 331 -12.36 -22.44 5.13
C PHE A 331 -12.43 -21.16 5.99
N PHE A 332 -11.26 -20.84 6.55
CA PHE A 332 -10.84 -19.65 7.32
C PHE A 332 -11.47 -19.42 8.71
N GLY A 333 -10.80 -20.02 9.70
CA GLY A 333 -10.93 -19.68 11.11
C GLY A 333 -10.26 -18.33 11.41
N CYS A 334 -11.03 -17.43 12.01
CA CYS A 334 -10.50 -16.27 12.71
C CYS A 334 -10.52 -16.58 14.21
N CYS A 335 -9.34 -16.65 14.82
CA CYS A 335 -9.14 -16.66 16.27
C CYS A 335 -9.64 -15.33 16.86
N CYS A 336 -10.63 -15.39 17.74
CA CYS A 336 -10.80 -14.45 18.85
C CYS A 336 -11.65 -15.14 19.92
N SER A 337 -10.98 -15.87 20.82
CA SER A 337 -11.55 -16.27 22.11
C SER A 337 -11.10 -15.25 23.13
N ASP A 338 -11.98 -14.33 23.50
CA ASP A 338 -11.90 -13.61 24.77
C ASP A 338 -13.24 -13.73 25.49
N GLN A 339 -13.15 -14.30 26.68
CA GLN A 339 -14.24 -14.58 27.61
C GLN A 339 -14.86 -13.28 28.12
N LEU A 340 -16.17 -13.12 27.93
CA LEU A 340 -16.98 -12.22 28.75
C LEU A 340 -18.13 -13.05 29.33
N VAL A 341 -17.93 -13.41 30.60
CA VAL A 341 -18.93 -14.00 31.49
C VAL A 341 -19.94 -12.89 31.82
N CYS A 342 -21.20 -13.05 31.41
CA CYS A 342 -22.31 -12.26 31.95
C CYS A 342 -23.25 -13.21 32.70
N GLU A 343 -23.30 -13.02 34.02
CA GLU A 343 -24.24 -13.66 34.94
C GLU A 343 -25.70 -13.41 34.52
N ALA A 344 -26.48 -14.50 34.52
CA ALA A 344 -27.92 -14.46 34.30
C ALA A 344 -28.64 -14.02 35.58
N ALA A 345 -29.39 -12.91 35.50
CA ALA A 345 -30.42 -12.59 36.50
C ALA A 345 -31.71 -13.37 36.21
N PRO A 346 -32.43 -13.89 37.23
CA PRO A 346 -33.64 -14.69 37.02
C PRO A 346 -34.88 -13.83 36.73
N PRO A 347 -35.89 -14.36 36.02
CA PRO A 347 -37.09 -13.61 35.63
C PRO A 347 -38.09 -13.45 36.79
N PRO A 348 -38.98 -12.44 36.72
CA PRO A 348 -39.90 -12.12 37.80
C PRO A 348 -41.14 -13.01 37.81
N GLN A 349 -41.48 -13.42 39.05
CA GLN A 349 -42.68 -14.07 39.63
C GLN A 349 -43.64 -14.86 38.73
#